data_AF-A0A8T5R1Y8-F1
#
_entry.id   AF-A0A8T5R1Y8-F1
#
_cell.length_a   1.000
_cell.length_b   1.000
_cell.length_c   1.000
_cell.angle_alpha   90.00
_cell.angle_beta   90.00
_cell.angle_gamma   90.00
#
_symmetry.space_group_name_H-M   'P 1'
#
loop_
_entity.id
_entity.type
_entity.pdbx_description
1 polymer ?
#
loop_
_entity_poly.entity_id
_entity_poly.type
_entity_poly.pdbx_seq_one_letter_code
_entity_poly.pdbx_strand_id
1 'polypeptide(L)'
;LCLIGSFSPDIDHPKSKVGQWFKPIGWLFEHRGFFHSIFPIIFLIILSNINPLFVPFMIGYLSHILIDMTTKQGILFVHPFINIRISGFIRTGSFLETIIFLVITLTNLILITMI
;
A
#
# COMPACT_ATOMS: atom_id res chain seq x y z
N LEU A 1 -0.38 12.54 -7.21
CA LEU A 1 -0.18 12.23 -5.78
C LEU A 1 -0.72 10.87 -5.39
N CYS A 2 -1.91 10.44 -5.84
CA CYS A 2 -2.44 9.09 -5.57
C CYS A 2 -1.49 7.97 -5.96
N LEU A 3 -0.97 7.98 -7.19
CA LEU A 3 -0.01 6.95 -7.65
C LEU A 3 1.25 6.90 -6.77
N ILE A 4 1.78 8.07 -6.37
CA ILE A 4 2.95 8.13 -5.49
C ILE A 4 2.61 7.54 -4.12
N GLY A 5 1.43 7.89 -3.58
CA GLY A 5 0.92 7.36 -2.33
C GLY A 5 0.75 5.84 -2.35
N SER A 6 0.22 5.29 -3.45
CA SER A 6 0.02 3.83 -3.56
C SER A 6 1.34 3.05 -3.63
N PHE A 7 2.40 3.61 -4.22
CA PHE A 7 3.72 2.96 -4.23
C PHE A 7 4.51 3.08 -2.92
N SER A 8 4.13 4.02 -2.05
CA SER A 8 4.92 4.35 -0.86
C SER A 8 5.00 3.25 0.21
N PRO A 9 3.96 2.44 0.47
CA PRO A 9 4.06 1.33 1.43
C PRO A 9 5.18 0.34 1.10
N ASP A 10 5.35 0.00 -0.19
CA ASP A 10 6.29 -1.03 -0.66
C ASP A 10 7.76 -0.55 -0.78
N ILE A 11 8.08 0.63 -0.26
CA ILE A 11 9.48 1.12 -0.16
C ILE A 11 10.33 0.15 0.69
N ASP A 12 9.70 -0.60 1.59
CA ASP A 12 10.32 -1.62 2.43
C ASP A 12 10.60 -2.96 1.71
N HIS A 13 10.14 -3.14 0.46
CA HIS A 13 10.22 -4.43 -0.23
C HIS A 13 11.68 -4.79 -0.57
N PRO A 14 12.27 -5.86 0.02
CA PRO A 14 13.71 -6.11 -0.02
C PRO A 14 14.27 -6.44 -1.40
N LYS A 15 13.41 -6.92 -2.31
CA LYS A 15 13.78 -7.23 -3.70
C LYS A 15 13.48 -6.10 -4.69
N SER A 16 12.81 -5.02 -4.29
CA SER A 16 12.51 -3.91 -5.21
C SER A 16 13.76 -3.04 -5.42
N LYS A 17 13.88 -2.38 -6.59
CA LYS A 17 15.01 -1.46 -6.85
C LYS A 17 15.09 -0.36 -5.79
N VAL A 18 13.93 0.15 -5.37
CA VAL A 18 13.82 1.21 -4.35
C VAL A 18 14.19 0.68 -2.96
N GLY A 19 13.68 -0.48 -2.55
CA GLY A 19 14.03 -1.09 -1.27
C GLY A 19 15.51 -1.49 -1.18
N GLN A 20 16.12 -1.85 -2.31
CA GLN A 20 17.58 -2.07 -2.38
C GLN A 20 18.40 -0.78 -2.26
N TRP A 21 17.84 0.39 -2.57
CA TRP A 21 18.48 1.68 -2.30
C TRP A 21 18.35 2.07 -0.83
N PHE A 22 17.26 1.66 -0.17
CA PHE A 22 16.97 1.93 1.24
C PHE A 22 17.04 0.67 2.11
N LYS A 23 18.12 -0.12 1.98
CA LYS A 23 18.33 -1.39 2.71
C LYS A 23 18.10 -1.34 4.23
N PRO A 24 18.48 -0.25 4.96
CA PRO A 24 18.23 -0.19 6.39
C PRO A 24 16.75 -0.33 6.75
N ILE A 25 15.84 0.18 5.91
CA ILE A 25 14.40 0.10 6.13
C ILE A 25 13.93 -1.36 6.06
N GLY A 26 14.31 -2.08 5.00
CA GLY A 26 13.95 -3.50 4.85
C GLY A 26 14.64 -4.45 5.85
N TRP A 27 15.66 -3.99 6.57
CA TRP A 27 16.29 -4.75 7.66
C TRP A 27 15.63 -4.48 9.02
N LEU A 28 15.24 -3.22 9.27
CA LEU A 28 14.62 -2.79 10.52
C LEU A 28 13.13 -3.13 10.59
N PHE A 29 12.46 -3.19 9.45
CA PHE A 29 11.01 -3.43 9.36
C PHE A 29 10.73 -4.67 8.55
N GLU A 30 9.89 -5.56 9.11
CA GLU A 30 9.31 -6.66 8.36
C GLU A 30 8.50 -6.10 7.18
N HIS A 31 8.73 -6.62 5.98
CA HIS A 31 7.93 -6.25 4.81
C HIS A 31 6.46 -6.59 5.08
N ARG A 32 5.55 -5.63 4.85
CA ARG A 32 4.12 -5.70 5.25
C ARG A 32 3.86 -5.60 6.76
N GLY A 33 4.86 -5.11 7.49
CA GLY A 33 4.79 -4.74 8.90
C GLY A 33 4.39 -3.28 9.06
N PHE A 34 5.34 -2.45 9.50
CA PHE A 34 5.08 -1.07 9.91
C PHE A 34 4.50 -0.19 8.79
N PHE A 35 5.03 -0.27 7.57
CA PHE A 35 4.56 0.53 6.43
C PHE A 35 3.19 0.09 5.89
N HIS A 36 2.68 -1.06 6.33
CA HIS A 36 1.34 -1.52 5.96
C HIS A 36 0.41 -1.57 7.18
N SER A 37 0.85 -1.02 8.31
CA SER A 37 0.06 -0.93 9.54
C SER A 37 -0.88 0.28 9.54
N ILE A 38 -1.67 0.43 10.60
CA ILE A 38 -2.52 1.61 10.81
C ILE A 38 -1.73 2.89 11.11
N PHE A 39 -0.46 2.80 11.57
CA PHE A 39 0.29 3.98 12.04
C PHE A 39 0.59 4.99 10.93
N PRO A 40 1.10 4.60 9.74
CA PRO A 40 1.25 5.54 8.63
C PRO A 40 -0.06 6.17 8.18
N ILE A 41 -1.19 5.44 8.27
CA ILE A 41 -2.52 5.96 7.91
C ILE A 41 -2.92 7.08 8.88
N ILE A 42 -2.80 6.86 10.19
CA ILE A 42 -3.08 7.89 11.21
C ILE A 42 -2.21 9.13 10.98
N PHE A 43 -0.92 8.94 10.70
CA PHE A 43 -0.01 10.03 10.40
C PHE A 43 -0.45 10.83 9.16
N LEU A 44 -0.86 10.14 8.09
CA LEU A 44 -1.36 10.78 6.87
C LEU A 44 -2.69 11.53 7.09
N ILE A 45 -3.56 11.06 7.98
CA ILE A 45 -4.78 11.79 8.37
C ILE A 45 -4.39 13.12 9.03
N ILE A 46 -3.43 13.11 9.95
CA ILE A 46 -2.95 14.33 10.61
C ILE A 46 -2.36 15.30 9.57
N LEU A 47 -1.49 14.80 8.68
CA LEU A 47 -0.90 15.62 7.62
C LEU A 47 -1.95 16.20 6.66
N SER A 48 -3.01 15.44 6.36
CA SER A 48 -4.10 15.89 5.48
C SER A 48 -4.93 17.02 6.10
N ASN A 49 -5.02 17.10 7.44
CA ASN A 49 -5.65 18.23 8.12
C ASN A 49 -4.79 19.50 8.07
N ILE A 50 -3.46 19.36 7.96
CA ILE A 50 -2.53 20.49 7.87
C ILE A 50 -2.41 20.97 6.41
N ASN A 51 -2.35 20.04 5.45
CA ASN A 51 -2.25 20.35 4.03
C ASN A 51 -3.11 19.37 3.20
N PRO A 52 -4.17 19.86 2.51
CA PRO A 52 -5.08 19.01 1.77
C PRO A 52 -4.44 18.30 0.57
N LEU A 53 -3.22 18.69 0.14
CA LEU A 53 -2.47 17.96 -0.88
C LEU A 53 -2.12 16.53 -0.44
N PHE A 54 -2.10 16.22 0.86
CA PHE A 54 -1.89 14.86 1.33
C PHE A 54 -3.12 13.95 1.18
N VAL A 55 -4.32 14.50 0.96
CA VAL A 55 -5.55 13.70 0.75
C VAL A 55 -5.41 12.71 -0.42
N PRO A 56 -5.04 13.13 -1.65
CA PRO A 56 -4.83 12.19 -2.74
C PRO A 56 -3.70 11.19 -2.45
N PHE A 57 -2.63 11.60 -1.78
CA PHE A 57 -1.56 10.69 -1.37
C PHE A 57 -2.08 9.61 -0.40
N MET A 58 -2.84 10.00 0.61
CA MET A 58 -3.47 9.12 1.59
C MET A 58 -4.45 8.13 0.94
N ILE A 59 -5.25 8.59 -0.02
CA ILE A 59 -6.17 7.71 -0.78
C ILE A 59 -5.38 6.62 -1.52
N GLY A 60 -4.29 7.01 -2.20
CA GLY A 60 -3.40 6.05 -2.85
C GLY A 60 -2.80 5.04 -1.87
N TYR A 61 -2.25 5.52 -0.75
CA TYR A 61 -1.66 4.71 0.30
C TYR A 61 -2.66 3.71 0.89
N LEU A 62 -3.87 4.17 1.20
CA LEU A 62 -4.94 3.35 1.75
C LEU A 62 -5.39 2.28 0.75
N SER A 63 -5.50 2.63 -0.54
CA SER A 63 -5.90 1.67 -1.58
C SER A 63 -4.94 0.47 -1.66
N HIS A 64 -3.63 0.72 -1.57
CA HIS A 64 -2.60 -0.33 -1.56
C HIS A 64 -2.75 -1.25 -0.34
N ILE A 65 -2.88 -0.67 0.85
CA ILE A 65 -3.08 -1.43 2.10
C ILE A 65 -4.34 -2.29 2.04
N LEU A 66 -5.46 -1.74 1.55
CA LEU A 66 -6.72 -2.48 1.42
C LEU A 66 -6.59 -3.65 0.46
N ILE A 67 -5.89 -3.48 -0.67
CA ILE A 67 -5.63 -4.58 -1.61
C ILE A 67 -4.79 -5.65 -0.92
N ASP A 68 -3.72 -5.28 -0.21
CA ASP A 68 -2.86 -6.24 0.48
C ASP A 68 -3.60 -7.02 1.59
N MET A 69 -4.56 -6.41 2.29
CA MET A 69 -5.44 -7.10 3.25
C MET A 69 -6.26 -8.22 2.61
N THR A 70 -6.61 -8.12 1.32
CA THR A 70 -7.37 -9.16 0.61
C THR A 70 -6.52 -10.35 0.18
N THR A 71 -5.20 -10.21 0.23
CA THR A 71 -4.27 -11.27 -0.17
C THR A 71 -4.10 -12.33 0.93
N LYS A 72 -3.72 -13.55 0.54
CA LYS A 72 -3.36 -14.63 1.48
C LYS A 72 -2.16 -14.28 2.35
N GLN A 73 -1.23 -13.47 1.83
CA GLN A 73 -0.08 -13.00 2.59
C GLN A 73 -0.51 -11.98 3.65
N GLY A 74 -1.52 -11.15 3.33
CA GLY A 74 -2.07 -10.17 4.25
C GLY A 74 -1.06 -9.12 4.69
N ILE A 75 -1.38 -8.43 5.79
CA ILE A 75 -0.54 -7.41 6.44
C ILE A 75 -0.58 -7.56 7.96
N LEU A 76 0.43 -7.06 8.66
CA LEU A 76 0.42 -6.95 10.12
C LEU A 76 -0.13 -5.58 10.53
N PHE A 77 -1.44 -5.50 10.75
CA PHE A 77 -2.15 -4.22 10.85
C PHE A 77 -1.72 -3.35 12.04
N VAL A 78 -1.18 -3.95 13.10
CA VAL A 78 -0.80 -3.28 14.35
C VAL A 78 0.71 -3.43 14.67
N HIS A 79 1.53 -3.79 13.67
CA HIS A 79 2.98 -3.85 13.83
C HIS A 79 3.59 -2.46 14.12
N PRO A 80 4.59 -2.32 15.01
CA PRO A 80 5.39 -3.38 15.65
C PRO A 80 4.89 -3.83 17.03
N PHE A 81 3.80 -3.27 17.54
CA PHE A 81 3.35 -3.57 18.90
C PHE A 81 2.66 -4.93 19.01
N ILE A 82 1.83 -5.27 18.02
CA ILE A 82 1.09 -6.53 17.99
C ILE A 82 1.09 -7.10 16.58
N ASN A 83 1.45 -8.39 16.46
CA ASN A 83 1.53 -9.09 15.19
C ASN A 83 0.17 -9.72 14.80
N ILE A 84 -0.91 -8.93 14.81
CA ILE A 84 -2.22 -9.36 14.27
C ILE A 84 -2.17 -9.27 12.75
N ARG A 85 -2.32 -10.42 12.08
CA ARG A 85 -2.37 -10.50 10.63
C ARG A 85 -3.80 -10.40 10.13
N ILE A 86 -4.04 -9.47 9.21
CA ILE A 86 -5.28 -9.39 8.43
C ILE A 86 -4.97 -9.91 7.03
N SER A 87 -5.64 -10.98 6.63
CA SER A 87 -5.44 -11.64 5.33
C SER A 87 -6.76 -12.11 4.74
N GLY A 88 -6.85 -12.11 3.42
CA GLY A 88 -7.98 -12.61 2.67
C GLY A 88 -7.67 -13.91 1.94
N PHE A 89 -8.36 -14.14 0.83
CA PHE A 89 -8.31 -15.39 0.08
C PHE A 89 -7.61 -15.27 -1.28
N ILE A 90 -7.26 -14.06 -1.72
CA ILE A 90 -6.63 -13.82 -3.02
C ILE A 90 -5.15 -14.22 -2.96
N ARG A 91 -4.69 -15.08 -3.88
CA ARG A 91 -3.28 -15.44 -3.95
C ARG A 91 -2.53 -14.43 -4.82
N THR A 92 -1.40 -13.92 -4.32
CA THR A 92 -0.51 -13.04 -5.09
C THR A 92 0.00 -13.74 -6.35
N GLY A 93 -0.02 -13.06 -7.50
CA GLY A 93 0.24 -13.58 -8.84
C GLY A 93 -0.88 -14.45 -9.43
N SER A 94 -2.08 -14.47 -8.84
CA SER A 94 -3.19 -15.30 -9.35
C SER A 94 -3.93 -14.65 -10.52
N PHE A 95 -4.64 -15.48 -11.30
CA PHE A 95 -5.50 -15.00 -12.39
C PHE A 95 -6.55 -13.99 -11.93
N LEU A 96 -7.13 -14.19 -10.73
CA LEU A 96 -8.10 -13.26 -10.15
C LEU A 96 -7.48 -11.88 -9.90
N GLU A 97 -6.27 -11.83 -9.35
CA GLU A 97 -5.55 -10.58 -9.13
C GLU A 97 -5.24 -9.88 -10.45
N THR A 98 -4.81 -10.62 -11.48
CA THR A 98 -4.58 -10.06 -12.82
C THR A 98 -5.85 -9.43 -13.40
N ILE A 99 -7.01 -10.07 -13.24
CA ILE A 99 -8.29 -9.48 -13.67
C ILE A 99 -8.56 -8.18 -12.91
N ILE A 100 -8.44 -8.19 -11.58
CA ILE A 100 -8.68 -7.01 -10.74
C ILE A 100 -7.75 -5.86 -11.17
N PHE A 101 -6.46 -6.16 -11.38
CA PHE A 101 -5.47 -5.19 -11.84
C PHE A 101 -5.83 -4.59 -13.21
N LEU A 102 -6.23 -5.42 -14.17
CA LEU A 102 -6.63 -4.96 -15.50
C LEU A 102 -7.87 -4.06 -15.43
N VAL A 103 -8.88 -4.43 -14.65
CA VAL A 103 -10.09 -3.63 -14.46
C VAL A 103 -9.74 -2.27 -13.88
N ILE A 104 -8.98 -2.23 -12.77
CA ILE A 104 -8.58 -0.96 -12.13
C ILE A 104 -7.76 -0.09 -13.09
N THR A 105 -6.83 -0.68 -13.84
CA THR A 105 -5.97 0.06 -14.77
C THR A 105 -6.78 0.65 -15.93
N LEU A 106 -7.69 -0.12 -16.52
CA LEU A 106 -8.56 0.35 -17.60
C LEU A 106 -9.53 1.43 -17.12
N THR A 107 -10.14 1.26 -15.94
CA THR A 107 -11.03 2.28 -15.35
C THR A 107 -10.27 3.59 -15.11
N ASN A 108 -9.05 3.53 -14.57
CA ASN A 108 -8.22 4.72 -14.39
C ASN A 108 -7.85 5.37 -15.73
N LEU A 109 -7.50 4.59 -16.75
CA LEU A 109 -7.17 5.10 -18.08
C LEU A 109 -8.36 5.84 -18.71
N ILE A 110 -9.55 5.24 -18.65
CA ILE A 110 -10.79 5.85 -19.14
C ILE A 110 -11.06 7.15 -18.38
N LEU A 111 -10.98 7.14 -17.04
CA LEU A 111 -11.22 8.32 -16.22
C LEU A 111 -10.28 9.48 -16.59
N ILE A 112 -8.99 9.18 -16.81
CA ILE A 112 -8.00 10.19 -17.23
C ILE A 112 -8.35 10.78 -18.61
N THR A 113 -8.86 9.98 -19.55
CA THR A 113 -9.26 10.48 -20.87
C THR A 113 -10.53 11.35 -20.87
N MET A 114 -11.31 11.32 -19.78
CA MET A 114 -12.55 12.09 -19.63
C MET A 114 -12.37 13.44 -18.91
N ILE A 115 -11.15 13.75 -18.46
CA ILE A 115 -10.78 15.01 -17.78
C ILE A 115 -10.04 15.90 -18.78
#